data_AF-A0A8S3DZL0-F1
#
_entry.id   AF-A0A8S3DZL0-F1
#
_cell.length_a   1.000
_cell.length_b   1.000
_cell.length_c   1.000
_cell.angle_alpha   90.00
_cell.angle_beta   90.00
_cell.angle_gamma   90.00
#
_symmetry.space_group_name_H-M   'P 1'
#
loop_
_entity.id
_entity.type
_entity.pdbx_description
1 polymer ?
#
loop_
_entity_poly.entity_id
_entity_poly.type
_entity_poly.pdbx_seq_one_letter_code
_entity_poly.pdbx_strand_id
1 'polypeptide(L)'
;ALNNILVISRESSGADAILAYDTDLKHLMEFIQRDDRTCILGALRIFAEIAKNSYKRAEIVYNTLGLKPISRCFAMNHAEIPTSASILVHNMLMSICDLENRRKVRKPVNVPYNFDPLDDEDRKKINEYLEENRIICDKIINVKSFTETFKQLCASEDDAIQYRALYVIRNLVRTNKEIAMGIVQTDLMDVLFAIKEIKEDGSTNEKNRKLLSDIIQQCLSYGLIQPNKDHTIIEEDENADFD
;
A
#
# COMPACT_ATOMS: atom_id res chain seq x y z
N ALA A 1 3.60 16.38 -26.96
CA ALA A 1 4.14 15.01 -27.01
C ALA A 1 3.72 14.18 -25.80
N LEU A 2 4.09 14.56 -24.56
CA LEU A 2 3.79 13.78 -23.34
C LEU A 2 2.31 13.42 -23.15
N ASN A 3 1.38 14.32 -23.46
CA ASN A 3 -0.06 14.00 -23.37
C ASN A 3 -0.48 12.85 -24.31
N ASN A 4 0.14 12.72 -25.48
CA ASN A 4 -0.16 11.62 -26.40
C ASN A 4 0.37 10.30 -25.86
N ILE A 5 1.58 10.32 -25.29
CA ILE A 5 2.17 9.15 -24.63
C ILE A 5 1.30 8.73 -23.43
N LEU A 6 0.82 9.69 -22.64
CA LEU A 6 -0.09 9.43 -21.51
C LEU A 6 -1.41 8.76 -21.95
N VAL A 7 -1.96 9.15 -23.10
CA VAL A 7 -3.17 8.51 -23.63
C VAL A 7 -2.87 7.06 -24.00
N ILE A 8 -1.74 6.80 -24.66
CA ILE A 8 -1.33 5.46 -25.08
C ILE A 8 -1.00 4.57 -23.87
N SER A 9 -0.37 5.11 -22.83
CA SER A 9 0.06 4.35 -21.65
C SER A 9 -1.09 3.80 -20.81
N ARG A 10 -2.32 4.27 -21.01
CA ARG A 10 -3.51 3.77 -20.30
C ARG A 10 -3.98 2.41 -20.80
N GLU A 11 -3.61 2.05 -22.03
CA GLU A 11 -3.89 0.74 -22.59
C GLU A 11 -2.71 -0.19 -22.33
N SER A 12 -2.97 -1.46 -21.99
CA SER A 12 -1.90 -2.42 -21.69
C SER A 12 -0.92 -2.58 -22.85
N SER A 13 -1.42 -2.70 -24.08
CA SER A 13 -0.60 -2.78 -25.31
C SER A 13 0.25 -1.52 -25.52
N GLY A 14 -0.29 -0.35 -25.22
CA GLY A 14 0.42 0.92 -25.32
C GLY A 14 1.51 1.06 -24.26
N ALA A 15 1.23 0.65 -23.02
CA ALA A 15 2.23 0.59 -21.96
C ALA A 15 3.37 -0.39 -22.30
N ASP A 16 3.03 -1.59 -22.81
CA ASP A 16 4.02 -2.59 -23.23
C ASP A 16 4.88 -2.08 -24.40
N ALA A 17 4.29 -1.33 -25.34
CA ALA A 17 5.02 -0.71 -26.44
C ALA A 17 6.03 0.35 -25.94
N ILE A 18 5.67 1.15 -24.94
CA ILE A 18 6.60 2.11 -24.32
C ILE A 18 7.74 1.38 -23.61
N LEU A 19 7.45 0.27 -22.93
CA LEU A 19 8.45 -0.54 -22.23
C LEU A 19 9.38 -1.34 -23.15
N ALA A 20 8.98 -1.56 -24.40
CA ALA A 20 9.79 -2.28 -25.37
C ALA A 20 11.10 -1.53 -25.74
N TYR A 21 11.15 -0.22 -25.51
CA TYR A 21 12.30 0.63 -25.83
C TYR A 21 12.87 1.27 -24.56
N ASP A 22 14.02 0.77 -24.09
CA ASP A 22 14.72 1.31 -22.90
C ASP A 22 15.04 2.81 -23.00
N THR A 23 15.24 3.32 -24.21
CA THR A 23 15.39 4.76 -24.47
C THR A 23 14.18 5.58 -24.03
N ASP A 24 12.96 5.07 -24.19
CA ASP A 24 11.74 5.81 -23.84
C ASP A 24 11.63 6.00 -22.34
N LEU A 25 12.00 4.98 -21.57
CA LEU A 25 12.03 5.04 -20.10
C LEU A 25 13.10 5.99 -19.59
N LYS A 26 14.29 5.97 -20.19
CA LYS A 26 15.37 6.91 -19.87
C LYS A 26 14.96 8.36 -20.13
N HIS A 27 14.34 8.65 -21.27
CA HIS A 27 13.84 10.00 -21.57
C HIS A 27 12.74 10.44 -20.60
N LEU A 28 11.83 9.54 -20.22
CA LEU A 28 10.81 9.83 -19.20
C LEU A 28 11.44 10.11 -17.83
N MET A 29 12.48 9.35 -17.45
CA MET A 29 13.25 9.61 -16.23
C MET A 29 13.96 10.98 -16.28
N GLU A 30 14.56 11.34 -17.42
CA GLU A 30 15.18 12.66 -17.60
C GLU A 30 14.16 13.80 -17.41
N PHE A 31 12.91 13.63 -17.87
CA PHE A 31 11.86 14.63 -17.66
C PHE A 31 11.52 14.85 -16.18
N ILE A 32 11.61 13.81 -15.33
CA ILE A 32 11.45 13.94 -13.88
C ILE A 32 12.61 14.71 -13.25
N GLN A 33 13.80 14.63 -13.84
CA GLN A 33 14.99 15.27 -13.31
C GLN A 33 15.15 16.73 -13.75
N ARG A 34 14.38 17.19 -14.73
CA ARG A 34 14.36 18.60 -15.16
C ARG A 34 13.60 19.48 -14.17
N ASP A 35 13.82 20.80 -14.25
CA ASP A 35 13.07 21.79 -13.47
C ASP A 35 11.85 22.34 -14.23
N ASP A 36 11.27 21.55 -15.15
CA ASP A 36 10.03 21.90 -15.82
C ASP A 36 8.85 21.13 -15.23
N ARG A 37 7.92 21.87 -14.63
CA ARG A 37 6.74 21.31 -13.96
C ARG A 37 5.90 20.43 -14.89
N THR A 38 5.75 20.82 -16.16
CA THR A 38 4.89 20.11 -17.12
C THR A 38 5.51 18.77 -17.50
N CYS A 39 6.82 18.75 -17.75
CA CYS A 39 7.62 17.56 -17.99
C CYS A 39 7.57 16.60 -16.80
N ILE A 40 7.81 17.09 -15.58
CA ILE A 40 7.78 16.26 -14.36
C ILE A 40 6.40 15.62 -14.19
N LEU A 41 5.33 16.43 -14.23
CA LEU A 41 3.96 15.93 -14.07
C LEU A 41 3.57 14.94 -15.16
N GLY A 42 3.92 15.23 -16.42
CA GLY A 42 3.64 14.35 -17.54
C GLY A 42 4.32 12.99 -17.38
N ALA A 43 5.62 12.99 -17.04
CA ALA A 43 6.38 11.78 -16.84
C ALA A 43 5.87 10.96 -15.64
N LEU A 44 5.62 11.58 -14.48
CA LEU A 44 5.06 10.90 -13.31
C LEU A 44 3.73 10.21 -13.62
N ARG A 45 2.85 10.87 -14.36
CA ARG A 45 1.55 10.31 -14.76
C ARG A 45 1.71 9.14 -15.73
N ILE A 46 2.62 9.23 -16.69
CA ILE A 46 2.90 8.13 -17.64
C ILE A 46 3.41 6.91 -16.86
N PHE A 47 4.41 7.09 -15.98
CA PHE A 47 4.89 5.99 -15.14
C PHE A 47 3.78 5.41 -14.25
N ALA A 48 2.91 6.26 -13.70
CA ALA A 48 1.80 5.79 -12.87
C ALA A 48 0.82 4.91 -13.67
N GLU A 49 0.51 5.26 -14.91
CA GLU A 49 -0.35 4.43 -15.78
C GLU A 49 0.35 3.14 -16.22
N ILE A 50 1.66 3.19 -16.52
CA ILE A 50 2.44 1.99 -16.88
C ILE A 50 2.48 0.98 -15.72
N ALA A 51 2.71 1.46 -14.50
CA ALA A 51 2.80 0.60 -13.31
C ALA A 51 1.45 -0.03 -12.91
N LYS A 52 0.33 0.47 -13.45
CA LYS A 52 -1.02 0.10 -13.01
C LYS A 52 -1.46 -1.27 -13.53
N ASN A 53 -2.01 -2.09 -12.65
CA ASN A 53 -2.50 -3.46 -12.87
C ASN A 53 -1.47 -4.42 -13.47
N SER A 54 -0.18 -4.28 -13.17
CA SER A 54 0.83 -5.22 -13.66
C SER A 54 2.09 -5.21 -12.81
N TYR A 55 2.30 -6.31 -12.10
CA TYR A 55 3.53 -6.57 -11.35
C TYR A 55 4.78 -6.31 -12.20
N LYS A 56 4.86 -6.96 -13.38
CA LYS A 56 6.02 -6.86 -14.27
C LYS A 56 6.33 -5.42 -14.67
N ARG A 57 5.30 -4.63 -14.99
CA ARG A 57 5.48 -3.22 -15.37
C ARG A 57 5.87 -2.36 -14.17
N ALA A 58 5.25 -2.58 -13.00
CA ALA A 58 5.62 -1.89 -11.76
C ALA A 58 7.09 -2.15 -11.37
N GLU A 59 7.56 -3.38 -11.49
CA GLU A 59 8.96 -3.77 -11.22
C GLU A 59 9.94 -3.08 -12.18
N ILE A 60 9.63 -3.02 -13.49
CA ILE A 60 10.47 -2.28 -14.46
C ILE A 60 10.50 -0.78 -14.14
N VAL A 61 9.36 -0.18 -13.81
CA VAL A 61 9.28 1.24 -13.43
C VAL A 61 10.10 1.52 -12.17
N TYR A 62 10.03 0.64 -11.16
CA TYR A 62 10.83 0.73 -9.95
C TYR A 62 12.33 0.69 -10.26
N ASN A 63 12.77 -0.32 -11.02
CA ASN A 63 14.17 -0.50 -11.39
C ASN A 63 14.71 0.64 -12.27
N THR A 64 13.84 1.30 -13.03
CA THR A 64 14.21 2.45 -13.87
C THR A 64 14.39 3.72 -13.05
N LEU A 65 13.39 4.07 -12.22
CA LEU A 65 13.38 5.36 -11.51
C LEU A 65 14.26 5.34 -10.26
N GLY A 66 14.20 4.26 -9.50
CA GLY A 66 14.71 4.19 -8.14
C GLY A 66 14.11 5.25 -7.20
N LEU A 67 14.68 5.31 -6.00
CA LEU A 67 14.11 6.09 -4.88
C LEU A 67 14.40 7.59 -4.97
N LYS A 68 15.56 7.94 -5.52
CA LYS A 68 16.10 9.30 -5.46
C LYS A 68 15.26 10.31 -6.25
N PRO A 69 14.86 10.05 -7.52
CA PRO A 69 14.00 10.98 -8.27
C PRO A 69 12.60 11.12 -7.65
N ILE A 70 12.03 10.02 -7.15
CA ILE A 70 10.72 10.02 -6.50
C ILE A 70 10.77 10.86 -5.21
N SER A 71 11.78 10.65 -4.37
CA SER A 71 11.96 11.41 -3.12
C SER A 71 12.13 12.92 -3.36
N ARG A 72 12.81 13.31 -4.45
CA ARG A 72 12.90 14.72 -4.88
C ARG A 72 11.52 15.28 -5.24
N CYS A 73 10.73 14.57 -6.04
CA CYS A 73 9.38 15.03 -6.44
C CYS A 73 8.51 15.33 -5.22
N PHE A 74 8.62 14.49 -4.20
CA PHE A 74 7.94 14.66 -2.93
C PHE A 74 8.40 15.86 -2.08
N ALA A 75 9.58 16.42 -2.35
CA ALA A 75 10.09 17.61 -1.66
C ALA A 75 9.75 18.91 -2.41
N MET A 76 9.08 18.83 -3.56
CA MET A 76 8.73 20.00 -4.35
C MET A 76 7.48 20.69 -3.80
N ASN A 77 7.48 22.01 -3.79
CA ASN A 77 6.40 22.84 -3.20
C ASN A 77 5.13 22.92 -4.05
N HIS A 78 5.12 22.33 -5.25
CA HIS A 78 3.96 22.32 -6.14
C HIS A 78 3.09 21.11 -5.84
N ALA A 79 1.95 21.29 -5.15
CA ALA A 79 1.09 20.22 -4.63
C ALA A 79 0.73 19.10 -5.64
N GLU A 80 0.68 19.40 -6.95
CA GLU A 80 0.36 18.43 -7.99
C GLU A 80 1.48 17.40 -8.23
N ILE A 81 2.74 17.79 -8.02
CA ILE A 81 3.91 16.91 -8.20
C ILE A 81 3.99 15.81 -7.14
N PRO A 82 4.02 16.12 -5.81
CA PRO A 82 4.00 15.09 -4.78
C PRO A 82 2.72 14.25 -4.89
N THR A 83 1.57 14.84 -5.26
CA THR A 83 0.34 14.08 -5.49
C THR A 83 0.51 13.06 -6.62
N SER A 84 1.09 13.45 -7.75
CA SER A 84 1.32 12.53 -8.89
C SER A 84 2.37 11.46 -8.55
N ALA A 85 3.42 11.82 -7.80
CA ALA A 85 4.40 10.87 -7.29
C ALA A 85 3.76 9.86 -6.32
N SER A 86 2.84 10.30 -5.46
CA SER A 86 2.07 9.42 -4.58
C SER A 86 1.19 8.44 -5.35
N ILE A 87 0.54 8.88 -6.42
CA ILE A 87 -0.28 7.99 -7.27
C ILE A 87 0.60 6.93 -7.94
N LEU A 88 1.78 7.32 -8.45
CA LEU A 88 2.74 6.38 -9.00
C LEU A 88 3.16 5.32 -7.97
N VAL A 89 3.58 5.73 -6.78
CA VAL A 89 3.99 4.82 -5.71
C VAL A 89 2.82 3.94 -5.26
N HIS A 90 1.61 4.50 -5.17
CA HIS A 90 0.40 3.76 -4.86
C HIS A 90 0.15 2.65 -5.87
N ASN A 91 0.18 2.95 -7.17
CA ASN A 91 -0.05 1.97 -8.22
C ASN A 91 1.04 0.89 -8.22
N MET A 92 2.31 1.26 -8.02
CA MET A 92 3.40 0.29 -7.88
C MET A 92 3.14 -0.65 -6.70
N LEU A 93 2.77 -0.11 -5.53
CA LEU A 93 2.46 -0.91 -4.36
C LEU A 93 1.23 -1.81 -4.59
N MET A 94 0.17 -1.30 -5.22
CA MET A 94 -1.02 -2.08 -5.55
C MET A 94 -0.74 -3.23 -6.51
N SER A 95 0.10 -3.00 -7.51
CA SER A 95 0.50 -4.02 -8.49
C SER A 95 1.47 -5.03 -7.92
N ILE A 96 2.43 -4.60 -7.08
CA ILE A 96 3.38 -5.49 -6.40
C ILE A 96 2.65 -6.38 -5.38
N CYS A 97 1.64 -5.85 -4.69
CA CYS A 97 0.85 -6.61 -3.72
C CYS A 97 -0.31 -7.41 -4.36
N ASP A 98 -0.46 -7.38 -5.69
CA ASP A 98 -1.58 -7.98 -6.44
C ASP A 98 -2.99 -7.55 -5.93
N LEU A 99 -3.09 -6.37 -5.34
CA LEU A 99 -4.33 -5.84 -4.76
C LEU A 99 -5.29 -5.32 -5.85
N GLU A 100 -4.75 -4.84 -6.97
CA GLU A 100 -5.52 -4.31 -8.09
C GLU A 100 -6.26 -5.39 -8.90
N ASN A 101 -5.62 -6.52 -9.16
CA ASN A 101 -6.24 -7.61 -9.93
C ASN A 101 -7.35 -8.30 -9.12
N ARG A 102 -7.13 -8.49 -7.81
CA ARG A 102 -8.10 -9.12 -6.93
C ARG A 102 -9.36 -8.28 -6.73
N ARG A 103 -9.25 -6.95 -6.79
CA ARG A 103 -10.42 -6.03 -6.80
C ARG A 103 -11.39 -6.25 -7.97
N LYS A 104 -10.90 -6.71 -9.13
CA LYS A 104 -11.71 -6.86 -10.35
C LYS A 104 -12.41 -8.21 -10.48
N VAL A 105 -11.97 -9.22 -9.71
CA VAL A 105 -12.61 -10.53 -9.71
C VAL A 105 -13.87 -10.47 -8.86
N ARG A 106 -15.03 -10.17 -9.47
CA ARG A 106 -16.32 -10.51 -8.88
C ARG A 106 -16.44 -12.03 -8.86
N LYS A 107 -16.48 -12.64 -7.68
CA LYS A 107 -16.49 -14.11 -7.58
C LYS A 107 -17.81 -14.68 -8.13
N PRO A 108 -17.77 -15.78 -8.89
CA PRO A 108 -18.96 -16.58 -9.12
C PRO A 108 -19.47 -17.12 -7.79
N VAL A 109 -20.80 -17.15 -7.63
CA VAL A 109 -21.47 -17.72 -6.45
C VAL A 109 -21.05 -19.20 -6.32
N ASN A 110 -20.66 -19.63 -5.10
CA ASN A 110 -20.29 -21.01 -4.71
C ASN A 110 -18.88 -21.55 -5.06
N VAL A 111 -17.85 -20.72 -5.18
CA VAL A 111 -16.46 -21.22 -5.16
C VAL A 111 -15.92 -21.19 -3.72
N PRO A 112 -15.48 -22.33 -3.14
CA PRO A 112 -14.83 -22.35 -1.83
C PRO A 112 -13.63 -21.40 -1.84
N TYR A 113 -13.57 -20.57 -0.81
CA TYR A 113 -12.55 -19.55 -0.67
C TYR A 113 -11.20 -20.23 -0.39
N ASN A 114 -10.41 -20.50 -1.42
CA ASN A 114 -9.04 -20.93 -1.20
C ASN A 114 -8.24 -19.70 -0.78
N PHE A 115 -7.97 -19.60 0.51
CA PHE A 115 -7.08 -18.61 1.08
C PHE A 115 -5.69 -18.90 0.51
N ASP A 116 -5.32 -18.29 -0.61
CA ASP A 116 -3.92 -18.24 -1.02
C ASP A 116 -3.25 -17.18 -0.13
N PRO A 117 -2.48 -17.61 0.90
CA PRO A 117 -1.63 -16.69 1.62
C PRO A 117 -0.73 -16.01 0.58
N LEU A 118 -0.31 -14.77 0.82
CA LEU A 118 0.89 -14.27 0.14
C LEU A 118 1.96 -15.37 0.27
N ASP A 119 2.49 -15.85 -0.85
CA ASP A 119 3.58 -16.81 -0.80
C ASP A 119 4.83 -16.13 -0.22
N ASP A 120 5.81 -16.92 0.19
CA ASP A 120 6.99 -16.37 0.87
C ASP A 120 7.80 -15.42 -0.02
N GLU A 121 7.70 -15.57 -1.34
CA GLU A 121 8.38 -14.73 -2.32
C GLU A 121 7.71 -13.35 -2.41
N ASP A 122 6.39 -13.29 -2.55
CA ASP A 122 5.60 -12.06 -2.55
C ASP A 122 5.76 -11.29 -1.22
N ARG A 123 5.75 -12.02 -0.08
CA ARG A 123 6.02 -11.42 1.24
C ARG A 123 7.39 -10.74 1.29
N LYS A 124 8.42 -11.45 0.82
CA LYS A 124 9.79 -10.93 0.79
C LYS A 124 9.89 -9.70 -0.08
N LYS A 125 9.31 -9.71 -1.28
CA LYS A 125 9.29 -8.57 -2.20
C LYS A 125 8.58 -7.36 -1.62
N ILE A 126 7.42 -7.54 -1.00
CA ILE A 126 6.70 -6.45 -0.34
C ILE A 126 7.54 -5.85 0.80
N ASN A 127 8.20 -6.69 1.60
CA ASN A 127 9.07 -6.23 2.69
C ASN A 127 10.27 -5.44 2.16
N GLU A 128 11.01 -5.99 1.18
CA GLU A 128 12.15 -5.31 0.55
C GLU A 128 11.72 -3.97 -0.03
N TYR A 129 10.60 -3.93 -0.77
CA TYR A 129 10.07 -2.69 -1.32
C TYR A 129 9.73 -1.66 -0.23
N LEU A 130 8.97 -2.03 0.80
CA LEU A 130 8.59 -1.10 1.87
C LEU A 130 9.80 -0.61 2.68
N GLU A 131 10.76 -1.50 2.95
CA GLU A 131 11.97 -1.17 3.70
C GLU A 131 12.92 -0.25 2.93
N GLU A 132 13.04 -0.42 1.62
CA GLU A 132 13.83 0.47 0.76
C GLU A 132 13.16 1.84 0.60
N ASN A 133 11.82 1.89 0.67
CA ASN A 133 11.03 3.09 0.37
C ASN A 133 10.58 3.89 1.62
N ARG A 134 11.26 3.82 2.77
CA ARG A 134 10.76 4.41 4.05
C ARG A 134 10.37 5.89 3.96
N ILE A 135 11.20 6.72 3.32
CA ILE A 135 10.95 8.17 3.13
C ILE A 135 9.69 8.40 2.28
N ILE A 136 9.46 7.52 1.29
CA ILE A 136 8.32 7.58 0.39
C ILE A 136 7.06 7.07 1.11
N CYS A 137 7.19 6.07 1.98
CA CYS A 137 6.12 5.51 2.79
C CYS A 137 5.51 6.54 3.75
N ASP A 138 6.34 7.35 4.41
CA ASP A 138 5.87 8.46 5.25
C ASP A 138 5.00 9.45 4.45
N LYS A 139 5.43 9.77 3.23
CA LYS A 139 4.75 10.75 2.40
C LYS A 139 3.49 10.22 1.73
N ILE A 140 3.43 8.93 1.39
CA ILE A 140 2.23 8.35 0.75
C ILE A 140 1.07 8.18 1.73
N ILE A 141 1.35 7.91 3.01
CA ILE A 141 0.31 7.75 4.04
C ILE A 141 -0.51 9.03 4.22
N ASN A 142 0.12 10.18 4.03
CA ASN A 142 -0.52 11.49 4.12
C ASN A 142 -1.40 11.85 2.90
N VAL A 143 -1.52 10.94 1.92
CA VAL A 143 -2.26 11.20 0.69
C VAL A 143 -3.66 10.64 0.82
N LYS A 144 -4.67 11.50 0.62
CA LYS A 144 -6.08 11.12 0.73
C LYS A 144 -6.45 9.85 -0.05
N SER A 145 -5.93 9.69 -1.29
CA SER A 145 -6.23 8.50 -2.10
C SER A 145 -5.69 7.20 -1.50
N PHE A 146 -4.56 7.26 -0.79
CA PHE A 146 -4.02 6.10 -0.07
C PHE A 146 -4.97 5.71 1.06
N THR A 147 -5.31 6.65 1.93
CA THR A 147 -6.21 6.43 3.06
C THR A 147 -7.56 5.88 2.62
N GLU A 148 -8.22 6.52 1.65
CA GLU A 148 -9.52 6.06 1.12
C GLU A 148 -9.44 4.64 0.52
N THR A 149 -8.37 4.36 -0.22
CA THR A 149 -8.20 3.04 -0.84
C THR A 149 -7.99 1.97 0.23
N PHE A 150 -7.11 2.21 1.19
CA PHE A 150 -6.82 1.24 2.24
C PHE A 150 -7.96 1.06 3.23
N LYS A 151 -8.79 2.08 3.49
CA LYS A 151 -10.04 1.92 4.25
C LYS A 151 -10.96 0.90 3.58
N GLN A 152 -11.20 1.06 2.29
CA GLN A 152 -12.04 0.13 1.52
C GLN A 152 -11.45 -1.28 1.45
N LEU A 153 -10.13 -1.40 1.30
CA LEU A 153 -9.46 -2.69 1.22
C LEU A 153 -9.45 -3.42 2.57
N CYS A 154 -9.20 -2.71 3.68
CA CYS A 154 -9.23 -3.30 5.02
C CYS A 154 -10.65 -3.71 5.42
N ALA A 155 -11.67 -2.96 4.99
CA ALA A 155 -13.08 -3.30 5.24
C ALA A 155 -13.66 -4.31 4.21
N SER A 156 -12.83 -4.93 3.37
CA SER A 156 -13.33 -5.86 2.34
C SER A 156 -13.88 -7.14 2.97
N GLU A 157 -15.04 -7.60 2.48
CA GLU A 157 -15.58 -8.94 2.77
C GLU A 157 -14.73 -10.06 2.16
N ASP A 158 -13.83 -9.72 1.23
CA ASP A 158 -12.90 -10.64 0.63
C ASP A 158 -11.66 -10.78 1.54
N ASP A 159 -11.62 -11.88 2.30
CA ASP A 159 -10.55 -12.22 3.24
C ASP A 159 -9.12 -12.08 2.69
N ALA A 160 -8.90 -12.41 1.42
CA ALA A 160 -7.60 -12.36 0.75
C ALA A 160 -7.18 -10.93 0.41
N ILE A 161 -8.12 -10.08 0.01
CA ILE A 161 -7.91 -8.63 -0.17
C ILE A 161 -7.65 -7.98 1.19
N GLN A 162 -8.49 -8.29 2.19
CA GLN A 162 -8.33 -7.78 3.55
C GLN A 162 -6.97 -8.20 4.13
N TYR A 163 -6.56 -9.47 3.99
CA TYR A 163 -5.26 -9.96 4.45
C TYR A 163 -4.09 -9.15 3.87
N ARG A 164 -4.09 -8.96 2.54
CA ARG A 164 -3.03 -8.23 1.83
C ARG A 164 -2.99 -6.77 2.26
N ALA A 165 -4.15 -6.13 2.41
CA ALA A 165 -4.24 -4.76 2.89
C ALA A 165 -3.69 -4.62 4.31
N LEU A 166 -4.13 -5.47 5.24
CA LEU A 166 -3.64 -5.50 6.63
C LEU A 166 -2.14 -5.83 6.69
N TYR A 167 -1.64 -6.71 5.82
CA TYR A 167 -0.21 -7.04 5.76
C TYR A 167 0.63 -5.81 5.39
N VAL A 168 0.20 -5.04 4.39
CA VAL A 168 0.85 -3.77 4.02
C VAL A 168 0.82 -2.78 5.16
N ILE A 169 -0.35 -2.56 5.78
CA ILE A 169 -0.48 -1.62 6.91
C ILE A 169 0.41 -2.03 8.08
N ARG A 170 0.42 -3.31 8.45
CA ARG A 170 1.28 -3.86 9.50
C ARG A 170 2.76 -3.60 9.22
N ASN A 171 3.20 -3.80 7.97
CA ASN A 171 4.59 -3.56 7.59
C ASN A 171 4.95 -2.07 7.63
N LEU A 172 4.05 -1.19 7.17
CA LEU A 172 4.23 0.25 7.29
C LEU A 172 4.37 0.68 8.76
N VAL A 173 3.44 0.24 9.63
CA VAL A 173 3.50 0.54 11.07
C VAL A 173 4.78 0.00 11.72
N ARG A 174 5.28 -1.17 11.29
CA ARG A 174 6.55 -1.74 11.81
C ARG A 174 7.80 -1.01 11.33
N THR A 175 7.73 -0.19 10.29
CA THR A 175 8.90 0.45 9.69
C THR A 175 9.57 1.45 10.63
N ASN A 176 8.79 2.36 11.24
CA ASN A 176 9.22 3.26 12.32
C ASN A 176 7.99 3.94 12.97
N LYS A 177 8.24 4.72 14.03
CA LYS A 177 7.20 5.42 14.79
C LYS A 177 6.55 6.57 14.02
N GLU A 178 7.29 7.27 13.16
CA GLU A 178 6.81 8.41 12.37
C GLU A 178 5.74 7.96 11.36
N ILE A 179 6.02 6.89 10.61
CA ILE A 179 5.11 6.27 9.64
C ILE A 179 3.86 5.74 10.35
N ALA A 180 4.04 5.07 11.50
CA ALA A 180 2.93 4.60 12.32
C ALA A 180 2.05 5.76 12.82
N MET A 181 2.65 6.88 13.24
CA MET A 181 1.92 8.07 13.66
C MET A 181 1.09 8.66 12.51
N GLY A 182 1.63 8.69 11.29
CA GLY A 182 0.88 9.09 10.11
C GLY A 182 -0.37 8.25 9.86
N ILE A 183 -0.31 6.93 10.09
CA ILE A 183 -1.48 6.04 9.95
C ILE A 183 -2.51 6.32 11.05
N VAL A 184 -2.06 6.44 12.30
CA VAL A 184 -2.94 6.68 13.47
C VAL A 184 -3.68 8.01 13.36
N GLN A 185 -3.08 9.03 12.73
CA GLN A 185 -3.72 10.33 12.50
C GLN A 185 -4.81 10.33 11.42
N THR A 186 -5.00 9.21 10.72
CA THR A 186 -6.04 9.07 9.70
C THR A 186 -7.24 8.26 10.20
N ASP A 187 -8.38 8.43 9.53
CA ASP A 187 -9.58 7.64 9.76
C ASP A 187 -9.45 6.17 9.33
N LEU A 188 -8.29 5.77 8.78
CA LEU A 188 -7.96 4.35 8.59
C LEU A 188 -7.90 3.61 9.93
N MET A 189 -7.41 4.26 11.00
CA MET A 189 -7.32 3.63 12.32
C MET A 189 -8.71 3.33 12.90
N ASP A 190 -9.69 4.21 12.66
CA ASP A 190 -11.08 3.99 13.07
C ASP A 190 -11.68 2.77 12.37
N VAL A 191 -11.40 2.59 11.07
CA VAL A 191 -11.79 1.38 10.32
C VAL A 191 -11.13 0.13 10.89
N LEU A 192 -9.84 0.20 11.25
CA LEU A 192 -9.13 -0.93 11.86
C LEU A 192 -9.72 -1.31 13.23
N PHE A 193 -10.08 -0.34 14.06
CA PHE A 193 -10.77 -0.62 15.33
C PHE A 193 -12.16 -1.22 15.10
N ALA A 194 -12.94 -0.66 14.18
CA ALA A 194 -14.26 -1.20 13.84
C ALA A 194 -14.17 -2.67 13.40
N ILE A 195 -13.19 -3.02 12.56
CA ILE A 195 -12.97 -4.42 12.15
C ILE A 195 -12.63 -5.31 13.35
N LYS A 196 -11.84 -4.81 14.32
CA LYS A 196 -11.48 -5.60 15.51
C LYS A 196 -12.69 -5.94 16.37
N GLU A 197 -13.63 -5.00 16.49
CA GLU A 197 -14.83 -5.15 17.32
C GLU A 197 -15.88 -6.09 16.70
N ILE A 198 -15.79 -6.38 15.40
CA ILE A 198 -16.62 -7.38 14.74
C ILE A 198 -16.31 -8.75 15.37
N LYS A 199 -17.31 -9.35 16.02
CA LYS A 199 -17.22 -10.66 16.71
C LYS A 199 -16.88 -11.81 15.75
N GLU A 200 -16.51 -12.96 16.29
CA GLU A 200 -16.05 -14.15 15.53
C GLU A 200 -17.04 -14.68 14.48
N ASP A 201 -18.32 -14.28 14.56
CA ASP A 201 -19.37 -14.56 13.59
C ASP A 201 -19.35 -13.63 12.35
N GLY A 202 -18.51 -12.59 12.34
CA GLY A 202 -18.40 -11.63 11.25
C GLY A 202 -17.31 -11.95 10.22
N SER A 203 -17.27 -11.13 9.15
CA SER A 203 -16.55 -11.35 7.89
C SER A 203 -15.01 -11.44 7.95
N THR A 204 -14.38 -11.32 9.12
CA THR A 204 -12.92 -11.26 9.25
C THR A 204 -12.37 -12.54 9.87
N ASN A 205 -11.59 -13.29 9.10
CA ASN A 205 -10.99 -14.55 9.56
C ASN A 205 -9.86 -14.38 10.60
N GLU A 206 -9.47 -15.49 11.22
CA GLU A 206 -8.44 -15.53 12.27
C GLU A 206 -7.07 -14.97 11.84
N LYS A 207 -6.65 -15.23 10.59
CA LYS A 207 -5.37 -14.72 10.08
C LYS A 207 -5.37 -13.19 9.97
N ASN A 208 -6.51 -12.62 9.54
CA ASN A 208 -6.70 -11.18 9.44
C ASN A 208 -6.77 -10.55 10.84
N ARG A 209 -7.43 -11.20 11.81
CA ARG A 209 -7.44 -10.78 13.22
C ARG A 209 -6.04 -10.74 13.81
N LYS A 210 -5.20 -11.74 13.52
CA LYS A 210 -3.80 -11.75 13.96
C LYS A 210 -3.00 -10.56 13.42
N LEU A 211 -3.13 -10.26 12.12
CA LEU A 211 -2.49 -9.08 11.53
C LEU A 211 -2.98 -7.78 12.17
N LEU A 212 -4.28 -7.69 12.46
CA LEU A 212 -4.89 -6.52 13.08
C LEU A 212 -4.38 -6.32 14.52
N SER A 213 -4.28 -7.40 15.29
CA SER A 213 -3.68 -7.39 16.63
C SER A 213 -2.21 -6.97 16.58
N ASP A 214 -1.44 -7.47 15.62
CA ASP A 214 -0.04 -7.06 15.41
C ASP A 214 0.08 -5.55 15.14
N ILE A 215 -0.80 -4.98 14.31
CA ILE A 215 -0.83 -3.53 14.02
C ILE A 215 -1.08 -2.74 15.30
N ILE A 216 -2.14 -3.09 16.03
CA ILE A 216 -2.56 -2.38 17.24
C ILE A 216 -1.49 -2.49 18.33
N GLN A 217 -0.91 -3.67 18.51
CA GLN A 217 0.16 -3.88 19.49
C GLN A 217 1.40 -3.03 19.16
N GLN A 218 1.75 -2.90 17.88
CA GLN A 218 2.85 -2.04 17.46
C GLN A 218 2.54 -0.55 17.71
N CYS A 219 1.31 -0.10 17.48
CA CYS A 219 0.91 1.27 17.81
C CYS A 219 0.91 1.54 19.33
N LEU A 220 0.52 0.55 20.14
CA LEU A 220 0.59 0.61 21.61
C LEU A 220 2.04 0.68 22.08
N SER A 221 2.93 -0.15 21.53
CA SER A 221 4.36 -0.15 21.92
C SER A 221 5.06 1.17 21.58
N TYR A 222 4.61 1.87 20.54
CA TYR A 222 5.04 3.24 20.25
C TYR A 222 4.39 4.31 21.11
N GLY A 223 3.36 3.97 21.90
CA GLY A 223 2.57 4.91 22.71
C GLY A 223 1.73 5.87 21.86
N LEU A 224 1.35 5.48 20.64
CA LEU A 224 0.54 6.29 19.73
C LEU A 224 -0.96 6.16 20.01
N ILE A 225 -1.37 5.06 20.63
CA ILE A 225 -2.73 4.77 21.07
C ILE A 225 -2.69 4.26 22.52
N GLN A 226 -3.84 4.25 23.19
CA GLN A 226 -3.97 3.76 24.56
C GLN A 226 -4.88 2.53 24.61
N PRO A 227 -4.67 1.60 25.56
CA PRO A 227 -5.62 0.53 25.82
C PRO A 227 -6.98 1.12 26.21
N ASN A 228 -8.07 0.57 25.67
CA ASN A 228 -9.41 0.90 26.17
C ASN A 228 -9.49 0.48 27.65
N LYS A 229 -9.94 1.39 28.52
CA LYS A 229 -10.13 1.13 29.95
C LYS A 229 -11.12 -0.01 30.25
N ASP A 230 -11.90 -0.43 29.26
CA ASP A 230 -12.95 -1.44 29.39
C ASP A 230 -12.57 -2.84 28.89
N HIS A 231 -11.31 -3.09 28.48
CA HIS A 231 -10.82 -4.42 28.09
C HIS A 231 -9.51 -4.79 28.82
N THR A 232 -9.47 -4.61 30.14
CA THR A 232 -8.73 -5.56 30.99
C THR A 232 -9.50 -6.87 30.96
N ILE A 233 -9.12 -7.79 30.07
CA ILE A 233 -9.41 -9.20 30.26
C ILE A 233 -8.09 -9.89 30.64
N ILE A 234 -7.93 -9.96 31.96
CA ILE A 234 -7.44 -11.08 32.77
C ILE A 234 -6.03 -11.56 32.43
N GLU A 235 -5.07 -11.12 33.25
CA GLU A 235 -3.84 -11.86 33.50
C GLU A 235 -4.22 -13.29 33.93
N GLU A 236 -3.69 -14.28 33.22
CA GLU A 236 -3.61 -15.65 33.73
C GLU A 236 -2.86 -15.61 35.07
N ASP A 237 -3.59 -15.83 36.16
CA ASP A 237 -3.03 -16.42 37.37
C ASP A 237 -3.68 -17.80 37.55
N GLU A 238 -3.15 -18.76 36.79
CA GLU A 238 -2.96 -20.09 37.34
C GLU A 238 -1.97 -19.96 38.50
N ASN A 239 -2.48 -19.93 39.73
CA ASN A 239 -1.84 -20.66 40.81
C ASN A 239 -2.91 -21.23 41.73
N ALA A 240 -2.94 -22.56 41.69
CA ALA A 240 -3.58 -23.42 42.66
C ALA A 240 -3.17 -23.02 44.07
N ASP A 241 -4.14 -22.95 44.97
CA ASP A 241 -4.01 -23.42 46.35
C ASP A 241 -5.44 -23.58 46.91
N PHE A 242 -5.93 -24.83 46.86
CA PHE A 242 -6.94 -25.32 47.77
C PHE A 242 -6.20 -26.12 48.84
N ASP A 243 -5.96 -25.49 49.98
CA ASP A 243 -5.84 -26.16 51.28
C ASP A 243 -7.20 -26.15 51.99
#